data_AF-A0A1D6FRP8-F1
#
_entry.id   AF-A0A1D6FRP8-F1
#
_cell.length_a   1.000
_cell.length_b   1.000
_cell.length_c   1.000
_cell.angle_alpha   90.00
_cell.angle_beta   90.00
_cell.angle_gamma   90.00
#
_symmetry.space_group_name_H-M   'P 1'
#
loop_
_entity.id
_entity.type
_entity.pdbx_description
1 polymer ?
#
loop_
_entity_poly.entity_id
_entity_poly.type
_entity_poly.pdbx_seq_one_letter_code
_entity_poly.pdbx_strand_id
1 'polypeptide(L)' 'MESKVRATCNSSNAKLDDIVRLLDDLLTEYESTAYGPGKWKRLATFLQQCLAGPVLDLFRR' A
#
# COMPACT_ATOMS: atom_id res chain seq x y z
N MET A 1 -1.47 4.21 -6.65
CA MET A 1 -1.05 3.85 -5.29
C MET A 1 -0.27 2.53 -5.25
N GLU A 2 -0.76 1.45 -5.86
CA GLU A 2 -0.08 0.13 -5.84
C GLU A 2 1.32 0.16 -6.48
N SER A 3 1.47 0.90 -7.59
CA SER A 3 2.78 1.07 -8.26
C SER A 3 3.84 1.74 -7.37
N LYS A 4 3.44 2.64 -6.45
CA LYS A 4 4.33 3.28 -5.47
C LYS A 4 4.81 2.25 -4.44
N VAL A 5 3.87 1.46 -3.89
CA VAL A 5 4.19 0.39 -2.93
C VAL A 5 5.09 -0.67 -3.56
N ARG A 6 4.82 -1.07 -4.81
CA ARG A 6 5.64 -2.00 -5.58
C ARG A 6 7.06 -1.49 -5.83
N ALA A 7 7.22 -0.21 -6.17
CA ALA A 7 8.55 0.39 -6.36
C ALA A 7 9.37 0.36 -5.07
N THR A 8 8.74 0.68 -3.93
CA THR A 8 9.40 0.65 -2.62
C THR A 8 9.73 -0.79 -2.19
N CYS A 9 8.86 -1.77 -2.41
CA CYS A 9 9.14 -3.17 -2.09
C CYS A 9 10.26 -3.78 -2.95
N ASN A 10 10.39 -3.34 -4.21
CA ASN A 10 11.44 -3.84 -5.11
C ASN A 10 12.82 -3.19 -4.86
N SER A 11 12.89 -2.14 -4.06
CA SER A 11 14.15 -1.50 -3.69
C SER A 11 15.04 -2.49 -2.91
N SER A 12 16.33 -2.54 -3.25
CA SER A 12 17.29 -3.43 -2.59
C SER A 12 17.48 -3.18 -1.09
N ASN A 13 16.93 -2.06 -0.58
CA ASN A 13 16.97 -1.66 0.83
C ASN A 13 15.56 -1.47 1.41
N ALA A 14 14.55 -2.12 0.83
CA ALA A 14 13.17 -2.06 1.27
C ALA A 14 13.05 -2.61 2.70
N LYS A 15 12.84 -1.71 3.68
CA LYS A 15 12.49 -2.09 5.05
C LYS A 15 10.98 -2.14 5.18
N LEU A 16 10.49 -3.09 5.98
CA LEU A 16 9.07 -3.20 6.29
C LEU A 16 8.54 -1.89 6.90
N ASP A 17 9.34 -1.24 7.76
CA ASP A 17 9.00 0.04 8.38
C ASP A 17 8.72 1.15 7.35
N ASP A 18 9.59 1.29 6.34
CA ASP A 18 9.39 2.25 5.24
C ASP A 18 8.12 1.95 4.42
N ILE A 19 7.78 0.68 4.23
CA ILE A 19 6.57 0.27 3.50
C ILE A 19 5.30 0.54 4.32
N VAL A 20 5.33 0.25 5.62
CA VAL A 20 4.22 0.55 6.53
C VAL A 20 3.98 2.06 6.61
N ARG A 21 5.04 2.86 6.72
CA ARG A 21 4.94 4.32 6.71
C ARG A 21 4.40 4.87 5.40
N LEU A 22 4.83 4.31 4.25
CA LEU A 22 4.28 4.69 2.95
C LEU A 22 2.79 4.34 2.82
N LEU A 23 2.37 3.18 3.34
CA LEU A 23 0.97 2.78 3.34
C LEU A 23 0.13 3.74 4.19
N ASP A 24 0.61 4.10 5.39
CA ASP A 24 -0.04 5.06 6.29
C ASP A 24 -0.25 6.44 5.62
N ASP A 25 0.78 6.95 4.95
CA ASP A 25 0.73 8.24 4.23
C ASP A 25 -0.30 8.20 3.07
N LEU A 26 -0.29 7.11 2.28
CA LEU A 26 -1.25 6.89 1.20
C LEU A 26 -2.70 6.73 1.70
N LEU A 27 -2.89 6.08 2.86
CA LEU A 27 -4.19 5.93 3.48
C LEU A 27 -4.72 7.27 4.00
N THR A 28 -3.86 8.07 4.61
CA THR A 28 -4.19 9.42 5.11
C THR A 28 -4.57 10.37 3.96
N GLU A 29 -3.82 10.32 2.84
CA GLU A 29 -4.15 11.07 1.63
C GLU A 29 -5.48 10.60 1.01
N TYR A 30 -5.69 9.28 0.94
CA TYR A 30 -6.94 8.71 0.43
C TYR A 30 -8.12 9.08 1.34
N GLU A 31 -7.92 9.12 2.65
CA GLU A 31 -8.95 9.48 3.60
C GLU A 31 -9.39 10.94 3.42
N SER A 32 -8.44 11.85 3.18
CA SER A 32 -8.72 13.27 2.96
C SER A 32 -9.33 13.60 1.59
N THR A 33 -9.06 12.78 0.57
CA THR A 33 -9.47 13.05 -0.82
C THR A 33 -10.71 12.27 -1.25
N ALA A 34 -10.98 11.11 -0.67
CA ALA A 34 -12.09 10.25 -1.07
C ALA A 34 -13.33 10.45 -0.19
N TYR A 35 -14.47 10.62 -0.84
CA TYR A 35 -15.78 10.79 -0.22
C TYR A 35 -16.79 9.82 -0.84
N GLY A 36 -17.70 9.29 -0.02
CA GLY A 36 -18.82 8.45 -0.46
C GLY A 36 -18.74 6.98 -0.01
N PRO A 37 -19.85 6.24 -0.16
CA PRO A 37 -20.03 4.90 0.42
C PRO A 37 -19.11 3.83 -0.19
N GLY A 38 -18.60 4.05 -1.41
CA GLY A 38 -17.66 3.13 -2.08
C GLY A 38 -16.19 3.28 -1.65
N LYS A 39 -15.86 4.31 -0.86
CA LYS A 39 -14.50 4.63 -0.41
C LYS A 39 -13.83 3.43 0.27
N TRP A 40 -14.48 2.90 1.31
CA TRP A 40 -13.93 1.81 2.12
C TRP A 40 -13.77 0.52 1.34
N LYS A 41 -14.66 0.27 0.37
CA LYS A 41 -14.54 -0.91 -0.51
C LYS A 41 -13.32 -0.81 -1.43
N ARG A 42 -13.08 0.37 -2.03
CA ARG A 42 -11.86 0.64 -2.81
C ARG A 42 -10.60 0.55 -1.96
N LEU A 43 -10.66 1.06 -0.74
CA LEU A 43 -9.55 0.99 0.22
C LEU A 43 -9.19 -0.46 0.57
N ALA A 44 -10.20 -1.26 0.90
CA ALA A 44 -10.02 -2.68 1.23
C ALA A 44 -9.44 -3.46 0.03
N THR A 45 -9.96 -3.26 -1.18
CA THR A 45 -9.40 -3.88 -2.39
C THR A 45 -7.95 -3.47 -2.62
N PHE A 46 -7.63 -2.18 -2.42
CA PHE A 46 -6.27 -1.67 -2.56
C PHE A 46 -5.30 -2.31 -1.56
N LEU A 47 -5.66 -2.33 -0.27
CA LEU A 47 -4.86 -2.97 0.77
C LEU A 47 -4.65 -4.46 0.49
N GLN A 48 -5.71 -5.15 0.05
CA GLN A 48 -5.61 -6.56 -0.34
C GLN A 48 -4.60 -6.77 -1.47
N GLN A 49 -4.62 -5.93 -2.51
CA GLN A 49 -3.68 -6.05 -3.64
C GLN A 49 -2.23 -5.75 -3.23
N CYS A 50 -2.00 -4.75 -2.38
CA CYS A 50 -0.67 -4.43 -1.86
C CYS A 50 -0.11 -5.53 -0.96
N LEU A 51 -0.93 -6.08 -0.06
CA LEU A 51 -0.51 -7.12 0.86
C LEU A 51 -0.28 -8.46 0.15
N ALA A 52 -1.19 -8.86 -0.75
CA ALA A 52 -1.08 -10.14 -1.46
C ALA A 52 -0.04 -10.13 -2.59
N GLY A 53 0.37 -8.95 -3.07
CA GLY A 53 1.36 -8.79 -4.13
C GLY A 53 2.72 -8.37 -3.57
N PRO A 54 3.08 -7.08 -3.66
CA PRO A 54 4.43 -6.59 -3.42
C PRO A 54 4.94 -6.81 -1.98
N VAL A 55 4.08 -6.75 -0.97
CA VAL A 55 4.49 -7.02 0.42
C VAL A 55 4.78 -8.50 0.62
N LEU A 56 3.91 -9.40 0.13
CA LEU A 56 4.16 -10.84 0.19
C LEU A 56 5.41 -11.24 -0.58
N ASP A 57 5.67 -10.60 -1.73
CA ASP A 57 6.87 -10.81 -2.54
C ASP A 57 8.15 -10.43 -1.77
N LEU A 58 8.11 -9.31 -1.03
CA LEU A 58 9.21 -8.91 -0.14
C LEU A 58 9.54 -9.97 0.91
N PHE A 59 8.53 -10.58 1.54
CA PHE A 59 8.73 -11.64 2.55
C PHE A 59 9.11 -13.00 1.97
N ARG A 60 8.89 -13.22 0.67
CA ARG A 60 9.29 -14.45 -0.03
C ARG A 60 10.70 -14.38 -0.61
N ARG A 61 11.34 -13.22 -0.55
CA ARG A 61 12.66 -12.95 -1.11
C ARG A 61 13.79 -13.43 -0.22
#